data_AF-A0A4Q3IJ36-F1
#
_entry.id   AF-A0A4Q3IJ36-F1
#
_cell.length_a   1.000
_cell.length_b   1.000
_cell.length_c   1.000
_cell.angle_alpha   90.00
_cell.angle_beta   90.00
_cell.angle_gamma   90.00
#
_symmetry.space_group_name_H-M   'P 1'
#
loop_
_entity.id
_entity.type
_entity.pdbx_description
1 polymer ?
#
loop_
_entity_poly.entity_id
_entity_poly.type
_entity_poly.pdbx_seq_one_letter_code
_entity_poly.pdbx_strand_id
1 'polypeptide(L)' 'MSPLDRLRPAAAAAPESGIVAVMNYGRTLDGVIPLWAGEGDLATPQFIRDASAASLAAGETFYTWQRGLP' A
#
# COMPACT_ATOMS: atom_id res chain seq x y z
N MET A 1 -0.76 -15.68 27.26
CA MET A 1 -1.02 -14.27 26.92
C MET A 1 -0.86 -14.11 25.43
N SER A 2 -1.84 -13.49 24.78
CA SER A 2 -1.79 -13.15 23.37
C SER A 2 -0.85 -11.94 23.17
N PRO A 3 -0.10 -11.85 22.05
CA PRO A 3 0.60 -10.62 21.68
C PRO A 3 -0.30 -9.39 21.63
N LEU A 4 -1.61 -9.58 21.38
CA LEU A 4 -2.60 -8.50 21.34
C LEU A 4 -2.86 -7.85 22.71
N ASP A 5 -2.66 -8.58 23.80
CA ASP A 5 -2.87 -8.10 25.17
C ASP A 5 -1.88 -6.98 25.56
N ARG A 6 -0.82 -6.79 24.76
CA ARG A 6 0.26 -5.80 24.99
C ARG A 6 0.08 -4.52 24.16
N LEU A 7 -0.95 -4.44 23.33
CA LEU A 7 -1.22 -3.26 22.52
C LEU A 7 -1.72 -2.10 23.39
N ARG A 8 -1.47 -0.86 22.94
CA ARG A 8 -2.11 0.31 23.55
C ARG A 8 -3.63 0.20 23.37
N PRO A 9 -4.46 0.59 24.36
CA PRO A 9 -5.91 0.49 24.26
C PRO A 9 -6.48 1.13 22.99
N ALA A 10 -5.97 2.29 22.58
CA ALA A 10 -6.41 2.98 21.36
C ALA A 10 -6.13 2.19 20.07
N ALA A 11 -5.04 1.41 20.02
CA ALA A 11 -4.73 0.57 18.87
C ALA A 11 -5.62 -0.69 18.86
N ALA A 12 -5.86 -1.27 20.04
CA ALA A 12 -6.75 -2.42 20.18
C ALA A 12 -8.23 -2.06 19.87
N ALA A 13 -8.64 -0.83 20.17
CA ALA A 13 -9.99 -0.33 19.95
C ALA A 13 -10.17 0.41 18.61
N ALA A 14 -9.17 0.40 17.72
CA ALA A 14 -9.30 1.05 16.42
C ALA A 14 -10.42 0.37 15.62
N PRO A 15 -11.42 1.12 15.13
CA PRO A 15 -12.53 0.54 14.38
C PRO A 15 -12.04 0.03 13.02
N GLU A 16 -12.81 -0.89 12.44
CA GLU A 16 -12.62 -1.27 11.04
C GLU A 16 -12.79 -0.05 10.13
N SER A 17 -11.95 0.06 9.10
CA SER A 17 -12.10 1.09 8.08
C SER A 17 -13.40 0.91 7.32
N GLY A 18 -14.21 1.95 7.22
CA GLY A 18 -15.42 1.94 6.40
C GLY A 18 -15.14 1.64 4.92
N ILE A 19 -13.98 2.04 4.40
CA ILE A 19 -13.54 1.69 3.03
C ILE A 19 -13.39 0.17 2.91
N VAL A 20 -12.76 -0.48 3.90
CA VAL A 20 -12.59 -1.94 3.91
C VAL A 20 -13.94 -2.65 3.98
N ALA A 21 -14.87 -2.17 4.82
CA ALA A 21 -16.20 -2.73 4.94
C ALA A 21 -16.97 -2.71 3.60
N VAL A 22 -16.98 -1.56 2.90
CA VAL A 22 -17.62 -1.43 1.59
C VAL A 22 -16.93 -2.29 0.53
N MET A 23 -15.60 -2.31 0.50
CA MET A 23 -14.84 -3.13 -0.44
C MET A 23 -15.10 -4.63 -0.22
N ASN A 24 -15.17 -5.10 1.03
CA ASN A 24 -15.50 -6.49 1.35
C ASN A 24 -16.91 -6.87 0.91
N TYR A 25 -17.88 -5.98 1.13
CA TYR A 25 -19.25 -6.18 0.68
C TYR A 25 -19.35 -6.26 -0.86
N GLY A 26 -18.68 -5.35 -1.58
CA GLY A 26 -18.72 -5.29 -3.04
C GLY A 26 -18.02 -6.47 -3.74
N ARG A 27 -16.99 -7.07 -3.14
CA ARG A 27 -16.20 -8.17 -3.73
C ARG A 27 -17.01 -9.41 -4.09
N THR A 28 -18.12 -9.65 -3.40
CA THR A 28 -18.96 -10.85 -3.60
C THR A 28 -20.19 -10.60 -4.46
N LEU A 29 -20.38 -9.37 -4.96
CA LEU A 29 -21.55 -9.00 -5.75
C LEU A 29 -21.22 -9.04 -7.24
N ASP A 30 -22.06 -9.75 -8.00
CA ASP A 30 -21.98 -9.76 -9.45
C ASP A 30 -22.38 -8.39 -10.04
N GLY A 31 -21.72 -8.00 -11.12
CA GLY A 31 -22.05 -6.78 -11.87
C GLY A 31 -21.57 -5.47 -11.21
N VAL A 32 -20.81 -5.52 -10.13
CA VAL A 32 -20.19 -4.33 -9.52
C VAL A 32 -18.97 -3.90 -10.32
N ILE A 33 -18.89 -2.61 -10.64
CA ILE A 33 -17.71 -2.00 -11.25
C ILE A 33 -16.74 -1.61 -10.12
N PRO A 34 -15.53 -2.18 -10.06
CA PRO A 34 -14.55 -1.79 -9.07
C PRO A 34 -13.98 -0.41 -9.40
N LEU A 35 -14.17 0.54 -8.50
CA LEU A 35 -13.49 1.84 -8.55
C LEU A 35 -12.37 1.80 -7.51
N TRP A 36 -11.12 1.86 -7.96
CA TRP A 36 -9.94 1.76 -7.10
C TRP A 36 -10.00 2.79 -5.97
N ALA A 37 -9.89 2.31 -4.73
CA ALA A 37 -9.92 3.17 -3.56
C ALA A 37 -8.54 3.80 -3.35
N GLY A 38 -8.39 5.05 -3.78
CA GLY A 38 -7.20 5.87 -3.49
C GLY A 38 -5.99 5.61 -4.40
N GLU A 39 -6.13 4.81 -5.46
CA GLU A 39 -5.07 4.52 -6.44
C GLU A 39 -5.60 4.67 -7.87
N GLY A 40 -4.72 5.00 -8.81
CA GLY A 40 -5.05 5.04 -10.24
C GLY A 40 -4.95 3.65 -10.89
N ASP A 41 -5.65 3.45 -11.99
CA ASP A 41 -5.63 2.21 -12.79
C ASP A 41 -4.50 2.17 -13.84
N LEU A 42 -3.93 3.34 -14.13
CA LEU A 42 -2.85 3.45 -15.10
C LEU A 42 -1.54 2.90 -14.54
N ALA A 43 -0.91 2.03 -15.33
CA ALA A 43 0.43 1.56 -15.02
C ALA A 43 1.43 2.73 -15.02
N THR A 44 2.41 2.68 -14.12
CA THR A 44 3.51 3.64 -14.06
C THR A 44 4.19 3.77 -15.44
N PRO A 45 4.44 4.97 -15.98
CA PRO A 45 5.06 5.16 -17.29
C PRO A 45 6.36 4.36 -17.48
N GLN A 46 6.57 3.85 -18.70
CA GLN A 46 7.67 2.92 -19.02
C GLN A 46 9.05 3.46 -18.62
N PHE A 47 9.34 4.73 -18.90
CA PHE A 47 10.65 5.32 -18.61
C PHE A 47 11.00 5.32 -17.11
N ILE A 48 9.99 5.37 -16.23
CA ILE A 48 10.19 5.27 -14.78
C ILE A 48 10.52 3.83 -14.41
N ARG A 49 9.78 2.86 -14.97
CA ARG A 49 10.01 1.44 -14.72
C ARG A 49 11.41 1.01 -15.17
N ASP A 50 11.87 1.51 -16.32
CA ASP A 50 13.21 1.23 -16.85
C ASP A 50 14.30 1.79 -15.94
N ALA A 51 14.14 3.04 -15.46
CA ALA A 51 15.08 3.64 -14.53
C ALA A 51 15.13 2.87 -13.19
N SER A 52 13.98 2.46 -12.65
CA SER A 52 13.92 1.63 -11.44
C SER A 52 14.60 0.27 -11.64
N ALA A 53 14.38 -0.40 -12.77
CA ALA A 53 15.00 -1.68 -13.07
C ALA A 53 16.53 -1.56 -13.20
N ALA A 54 17.02 -0.52 -13.87
CA ALA A 54 18.45 -0.27 -14.03
C ALA A 54 19.14 0.01 -12.68
N SER A 55 18.53 0.84 -11.83
CA SER A 55 19.02 1.16 -10.48
C SER A 55 19.15 -0.10 -9.60
N LEU A 56 18.13 -0.97 -9.64
CA LEU A 56 18.19 -2.26 -8.94
C LEU A 56 19.30 -3.17 -9.49
N ALA A 57 19.45 -3.26 -10.82
CA ALA A 57 20.51 -4.06 -11.45
C ALA A 57 21.91 -3.53 -11.11
N ALA A 58 22.07 -2.21 -10.91
CA ALA A 58 23.31 -1.59 -10.48
C ALA A 58 23.62 -1.76 -8.98
N GLY A 59 22.70 -2.32 -8.20
CA GLY A 59 22.88 -2.55 -6.76
C GLY A 59 22.74 -1.30 -5.90
N GLU A 60 21.98 -0.29 -6.35
CA GLU A 60 21.76 0.98 -5.65
C GLU A 60 20.78 0.83 -4.47
N THR A 61 21.07 -0.07 -3.52
CA THR A 61 20.17 -0.47 -2.42
C THR A 61 20.70 -0.09 -1.03
N PHE A 62 21.62 0.88 -0.96
CA PHE A 62 22.24 1.35 0.27
C PHE A 62 21.60 2.65 0.79
N TYR A 63 21.94 3.01 2.03
CA TYR A 63 21.46 4.24 2.64
C TYR A 63 21.79 5.48 1.81
N THR A 64 20.81 6.38 1.75
CA THR A 64 20.96 7.73 1.21
C THR A 64 21.00 8.75 2.36
N TRP A 65 21.04 10.04 2.02
CA TRP A 65 20.89 11.10 3.01
C TRP A 65 19.46 11.11 3.56
N GLN A 66 19.30 11.70 4.76
CA GLN A 66 18.00 11.83 5.43
C GLN A 66 16.93 12.53 4.58
N ARG A 67 17.34 13.34 3.61
CA ARG A 67 16.45 14.09 2.71
C ARG A 67 16.34 13.49 1.31
N GLY A 68 16.87 12.29 1.09
CA GLY A 68 16.91 11.62 -0.21
C GLY A 68 18.30 11.66 -0.88
N LEU A 69 18.34 11.28 -2.15
CA LEU A 69 19.53 11.42 -3.00
C LEU A 69 19.91 12.93 -3.13
N PRO A 70 21.21 13.27 -3.25
CA PRO A 70 21.65 14.65 -3.43
C PRO A 70 21.20 15.25 -4.78
#